data_AF-G3NAC4-F1
#
_entry.id   AF-G3NAC4-F1
#
_cell.length_a   1.000
_cell.length_b   1.000
_cell.length_c   1.000
_cell.angle_alpha   90.00
_cell.angle_beta   90.00
_cell.angle_gamma   90.00
#
_symmetry.space_group_name_H-M   'P 1'
#
loop_
_entity.id
_entity.type
_entity.pdbx_description
1 polymer ?
#
loop_
_entity_poly.entity_id
_entity_poly.type
_entity_poly.pdbx_seq_one_letter_code
_entity_poly.pdbx_strand_id
1 'polypeptide(L)'
;MEITQVIKLGIEAGVEVGQRRLFMSHGGCRDGLVLNQGSQYLIMGPTEDQWNADADTGRSVYVLGKDTWVERWPSPTECSSTDGLSDKCRSLKDAATELSVNGCRL
;
A
#
# COMPACT_ATOMS: atom_id res chain seq x y z
N MET A 1 8.69 4.21 2.19
CA MET A 1 7.30 4.72 2.17
C MET A 1 6.82 4.88 3.60
N GLU A 2 5.96 5.86 3.86
CA GLU A 2 5.38 6.12 5.18
C GLU A 2 3.94 5.62 5.22
N ILE A 3 3.57 4.93 6.30
CA ILE A 3 2.23 4.37 6.46
C ILE A 3 1.25 5.49 6.81
N THR A 4 0.27 5.75 5.94
CA THR A 4 -0.76 6.77 6.18
C THR A 4 -2.04 6.19 6.79
N GLN A 5 -2.32 4.91 6.53
CA GLN A 5 -3.47 4.18 7.06
C GLN A 5 -3.13 2.70 7.10
N VAL A 6 -3.55 2.03 8.18
CA VAL A 6 -3.54 0.56 8.27
C VAL A 6 -4.95 0.07 7.98
N ILE A 7 -5.11 -0.70 6.89
CA ILE A 7 -6.41 -1.27 6.49
C ILE A 7 -6.56 -2.68 7.07
N LYS A 8 -5.58 -3.54 6.83
CA LYS A 8 -5.52 -4.90 7.35
C LYS A 8 -4.16 -5.13 7.98
N LEU A 9 -4.15 -5.57 9.24
CA LEU A 9 -2.92 -5.97 9.91
C LEU A 9 -2.38 -7.26 9.31
N GLY A 10 -1.09 -7.25 8.97
CA GLY A 10 -0.32 -8.42 8.59
C GLY A 10 0.27 -9.14 9.81
N ILE A 11 1.38 -9.84 9.60
CA ILE A 11 2.10 -10.57 10.65
C ILE A 11 3.14 -9.72 11.39
N GLU A 12 3.47 -8.54 10.87
CA GLU A 12 4.33 -7.57 11.56
C GLU A 12 3.64 -7.04 12.82
N ALA A 13 4.30 -7.16 13.96
CA ALA A 13 3.79 -6.61 15.22
C ALA A 13 4.07 -5.10 15.33
N GLY A 14 3.18 -4.37 16.00
CA GLY A 14 3.41 -2.95 16.31
C GLY A 14 3.38 -2.01 15.12
N VAL A 15 2.62 -2.35 14.06
CA VAL A 15 2.45 -1.51 12.87
C VAL A 15 1.55 -0.32 13.19
N GLU A 16 2.07 0.89 12.97
CA GLU A 16 1.37 2.15 13.25
C GLU A 16 1.53 3.17 12.12
N VAL A 17 0.59 4.13 12.06
CA VAL A 17 0.65 5.28 11.14
C VAL A 17 1.88 6.13 11.44
N GLY A 18 2.52 6.65 10.40
CA GLY A 18 3.75 7.44 10.48
C GLY A 18 5.04 6.61 10.52
N GLN A 19 4.95 5.30 10.72
CA GLN A 19 6.10 4.42 10.58
C GLN A 19 6.52 4.30 9.12
N ARG A 20 7.83 4.10 8.90
CA ARG A 20 8.41 3.92 7.56
C ARG A 20 8.77 2.47 7.30
N ARG A 21 8.55 2.05 6.05
CA ARG A 21 8.94 0.75 5.51
C ARG A 21 9.68 0.91 4.20
N LEU A 22 10.62 -0.01 3.96
CA LEU A 22 11.30 -0.11 2.68
C LEU A 22 10.51 -1.07 1.79
N PHE A 23 10.19 -0.61 0.58
CA PHE A 23 9.60 -1.45 -0.46
C PHE A 23 10.63 -1.62 -1.58
N MET A 24 10.85 -2.86 -2.00
CA MET A 24 11.80 -3.22 -3.05
C MET A 24 11.07 -3.88 -4.21
N SER A 25 11.58 -3.71 -5.42
CA SER A 25 11.10 -4.45 -6.60
C SER A 25 12.28 -4.81 -7.49
N HIS A 26 12.11 -5.79 -8.35
CA HIS A 26 13.11 -6.09 -9.37
C HIS A 26 13.23 -4.91 -10.35
N GLY A 27 14.46 -4.57 -10.75
CA GLY A 27 14.71 -3.41 -11.62
C GLY A 27 13.94 -3.45 -12.95
N GLY A 28 13.70 -4.64 -13.49
CA GLY A 28 12.89 -4.85 -14.70
C GLY A 28 11.39 -4.51 -14.56
N CYS A 29 10.88 -4.34 -13.33
CA CYS A 29 9.48 -3.96 -13.09
C CYS A 29 9.26 -2.44 -13.07
N ARG A 30 10.33 -1.64 -13.23
CA ARG A 30 10.28 -0.17 -13.08
C ARG A 30 9.21 0.48 -13.94
N ASP A 31 9.13 0.10 -15.22
CA ASP A 31 8.21 0.71 -16.19
C ASP A 31 6.76 0.22 -16.01
N GLY A 32 6.55 -0.90 -15.31
CA GLY A 32 5.22 -1.39 -14.95
C GLY A 32 4.70 -0.81 -13.62
N LEU A 33 5.59 -0.48 -12.69
CA LEU A 33 5.24 0.05 -11.37
C LEU A 33 5.06 1.58 -11.35
N VAL A 34 5.93 2.32 -12.07
CA VAL A 34 5.87 3.78 -12.25
C VAL A 34 5.55 4.56 -10.96
N LEU A 35 6.30 4.26 -9.89
CA LEU A 35 6.12 4.93 -8.61
C LEU A 35 6.65 6.37 -8.66
N ASN A 36 5.85 7.30 -8.15
CA ASN A 36 6.12 8.73 -8.12
C ASN A 36 6.37 9.19 -6.68
N GLN A 37 7.39 10.03 -6.50
CA GLN A 37 7.64 10.64 -5.19
C GLN A 37 6.49 11.56 -4.80
N GLY A 38 6.16 11.59 -3.51
CA GLY A 38 5.04 12.40 -2.98
C GLY A 38 3.64 11.84 -3.28
N SER A 39 3.54 10.73 -4.01
CA SER A 39 2.27 10.07 -4.29
C SER A 39 1.89 9.04 -3.21
N GLN A 40 0.59 8.85 -3.03
CA GLN A 40 0.00 7.83 -2.15
C GLN A 40 -0.39 6.58 -2.93
N TYR A 41 -0.30 5.42 -2.28
CA TYR A 41 -0.58 4.12 -2.88
C TYR A 41 -1.32 3.23 -1.88
N LEU A 42 -2.30 2.48 -2.37
CA LEU A 42 -2.79 1.27 -1.69
C LEU A 42 -1.83 0.14 -2.04
N ILE A 43 -1.26 -0.49 -1.03
CA ILE A 43 -0.37 -1.65 -1.19
C ILE A 43 -0.94 -2.79 -0.36
N MET A 44 -1.18 -3.92 -1.00
CA MET A 44 -1.64 -5.15 -0.36
C MET A 44 -0.95 -6.35 -1.02
N GLY A 45 -0.48 -7.29 -0.23
CA GLY A 45 0.32 -8.41 -0.74
C GLY A 45 0.38 -9.57 0.25
N PRO A 46 0.97 -10.68 -0.18
CA PRO A 46 1.07 -11.90 0.60
C PRO A 46 2.17 -11.76 1.68
N THR A 47 2.10 -12.59 2.72
CA THR A 47 3.07 -12.54 3.83
C THR A 47 4.49 -12.97 3.43
N GLU A 48 4.60 -13.73 2.36
CA GLU A 48 5.81 -14.27 1.75
C GLU A 48 6.69 -13.16 1.14
N ASP A 49 6.07 -12.04 0.78
CA ASP A 49 6.75 -10.85 0.27
C ASP A 49 7.27 -9.95 1.41
N GLN A 50 7.00 -10.29 2.68
CA GLN A 50 7.59 -9.62 3.85
C GLN A 50 8.91 -10.29 4.25
N TRP A 51 10.01 -9.56 4.12
CA TRP A 51 11.34 -10.00 4.51
C TRP A 51 11.77 -9.26 5.78
N ASN A 52 12.11 -10.00 6.83
CA ASN A 52 12.70 -9.42 8.03
C ASN A 52 14.15 -9.06 7.75
N ALA A 53 14.37 -7.85 7.26
CA ALA A 53 15.69 -7.34 6.98
C ALA A 53 16.00 -6.25 8.00
N ASP A 54 16.38 -6.71 9.20
CA ASP A 54 17.33 -6.11 10.13
C ASP A 54 17.01 -6.58 11.56
N ALA A 55 17.86 -7.45 12.11
CA ALA A 55 17.73 -7.94 13.50
C ALA A 55 18.04 -6.85 14.54
N ASP A 56 18.76 -5.79 14.17
CA ASP A 56 19.17 -4.69 15.03
C ASP A 56 18.15 -3.55 15.05
N THR A 57 17.42 -3.32 13.94
CA THR A 57 16.37 -2.27 13.86
C THR A 57 14.94 -2.79 13.88
N GLY A 58 14.74 -4.11 13.69
CA GLY A 58 13.42 -4.75 13.68
C GLY A 58 12.48 -4.29 12.57
N ARG A 59 13.01 -3.63 11.52
CA ARG A 59 12.20 -3.06 10.44
C ARG A 59 12.00 -4.07 9.32
N SER A 60 10.74 -4.32 8.96
CA SER A 60 10.42 -5.18 7.82
C SER A 60 10.73 -4.48 6.49
N VAL A 61 11.26 -5.26 5.54
CA VAL A 61 11.38 -4.88 4.14
C VAL A 61 10.33 -5.66 3.35
N TYR A 62 9.63 -4.98 2.46
CA TYR A 62 8.56 -5.57 1.65
C TYR A 62 8.99 -5.64 0.19
N VAL A 63 8.74 -6.77 -0.45
CA VAL A 63 8.97 -6.96 -1.89
C VAL A 63 7.67 -6.72 -2.64
N LEU A 64 7.69 -5.89 -3.67
CA LEU A 64 6.60 -5.72 -4.61
C LEU A 64 6.68 -6.86 -5.63
N GLY A 65 6.20 -8.04 -5.21
CA GLY A 65 6.17 -9.26 -6.00
C GLY A 65 5.03 -9.32 -7.02
N LYS A 66 4.95 -10.43 -7.75
CA LYS A 66 3.90 -10.68 -8.76
C LYS A 66 2.49 -10.71 -8.17
N ASP A 67 2.37 -11.07 -6.89
CA ASP A 67 1.11 -11.20 -6.16
C ASP A 67 0.87 -9.99 -5.23
N THR A 68 1.73 -8.97 -5.30
CA THR A 68 1.54 -7.70 -4.59
C THR A 68 0.78 -6.71 -5.48
N TRP A 69 -0.36 -6.24 -4.98
CA TRP A 69 -1.16 -5.20 -5.62
C TRP A 69 -0.68 -3.82 -5.19
N VAL A 70 -0.36 -2.96 -6.15
CA VAL A 70 0.07 -1.57 -5.94
C VAL A 70 -0.82 -0.66 -6.77
N GLU A 71 -1.65 0.14 -6.10
CA GLU A 71 -2.63 0.99 -6.76
C GLU A 71 -2.42 2.45 -6.38
N ARG A 72 -2.32 3.33 -7.37
CA ARG A 72 -2.17 4.77 -7.13
C ARG A 72 -3.45 5.33 -6.51
N TRP A 73 -3.32 5.94 -5.33
CA TRP A 73 -4.41 6.57 -4.59
C TRP A 73 -4.53 8.07 -4.93
N PRO A 74 -5.51 8.53 -5.72
CA PRO A 74 -5.54 9.91 -6.18
C PRO A 74 -5.58 10.90 -5.00
N SER A 75 -4.91 12.03 -5.16
CA SER A 75 -4.93 13.13 -4.19
C SER A 75 -6.34 13.76 -4.10
N PRO A 76 -6.66 14.46 -3.00
CA PRO A 76 -7.94 15.14 -2.87
C PRO A 76 -8.26 16.09 -4.04
N THR A 77 -7.25 16.79 -4.56
CA THR A 77 -7.37 17.66 -5.73
C THR A 77 -7.69 16.89 -7.01
N GLU A 78 -7.05 15.73 -7.22
CA GLU A 78 -7.33 14.85 -8.36
C GLU A 78 -8.76 14.28 -8.28
N CYS A 79 -9.23 13.92 -7.07
CA CYS A 79 -10.59 13.41 -6.85
C CYS A 79 -11.70 14.42 -7.17
N SER A 80 -11.44 15.71 -6.97
CA SER A 80 -12.39 16.79 -7.25
C SER A 80 -12.22 17.42 -8.64
N SER A 81 -11.26 16.94 -9.43
CA SER A 81 -10.98 17.45 -10.77
C SER A 81 -11.98 16.94 -11.81
N THR A 82 -11.98 17.56 -12.99
CA THR A 82 -12.76 17.12 -14.16
C THR A 82 -12.18 15.89 -14.85
N ASP A 83 -11.02 15.37 -14.40
CA ASP A 83 -10.28 14.28 -15.03
C ASP A 83 -10.91 12.89 -14.78
N GLY A 84 -12.10 12.83 -14.18
CA GLY A 84 -12.90 11.62 -14.06
C GLY A 84 -12.42 10.63 -12.99
N LEU A 85 -11.55 11.06 -12.07
CA LEU A 85 -11.01 10.19 -11.01
C LEU A 85 -11.92 10.06 -9.78
N SER A 86 -13.06 10.75 -9.75
CA SER A 86 -14.00 10.74 -8.62
C SER A 86 -14.48 9.33 -8.28
N ASP A 87 -14.79 8.52 -9.29
CA ASP A 87 -15.22 7.13 -9.10
C ASP A 87 -14.12 6.27 -8.49
N LYS A 88 -12.88 6.41 -8.98
CA LYS A 88 -11.72 5.69 -8.43
C LYS A 88 -11.49 6.06 -6.97
N CYS A 89 -11.57 7.34 -6.63
CA CYS A 89 -11.44 7.79 -5.24
C CYS A 89 -12.51 7.18 -4.33
N ARG A 90 -13.77 7.16 -4.79
CA ARG A 90 -14.87 6.54 -4.07
C ARG A 90 -14.64 5.04 -3.89
N SER A 91 -14.36 4.31 -4.96
CA SER A 91 -14.15 2.85 -4.90
C SER A 91 -12.99 2.47 -3.99
N LEU A 92 -11.87 3.20 -4.03
CA LEU A 92 -10.74 2.95 -3.14
C LEU A 92 -11.09 3.20 -1.66
N LYS A 93 -11.82 4.29 -1.38
CA LYS A 93 -12.26 4.62 -0.01
C LYS A 93 -13.26 3.59 0.52
N ASP A 94 -14.21 3.17 -0.30
CA ASP A 94 -15.21 2.16 0.05
C ASP A 94 -14.53 0.81 0.31
N ALA A 95 -13.62 0.38 -0.57
CA ALA A 95 -12.86 -0.86 -0.39
C ALA A 95 -12.00 -0.82 0.88
N ALA A 96 -11.28 0.28 1.14
CA ALA A 96 -10.50 0.43 2.35
C ALA A 96 -11.36 0.37 3.62
N THR A 97 -12.55 0.99 3.58
CA THR A 97 -13.50 0.97 4.70
C THR A 97 -14.04 -0.43 4.95
N GLU A 98 -14.53 -1.10 3.89
CA GLU A 98 -15.08 -2.45 3.98
C GLU A 98 -14.05 -3.45 4.51
N LEU A 99 -12.82 -3.43 3.97
CA LEU A 99 -11.75 -4.32 4.41
C LEU A 99 -11.30 -4.04 5.86
N SER A 100 -11.36 -2.78 6.30
CA SER A 100 -10.97 -2.41 7.67
C SER A 100 -12.03 -2.79 8.70
N VAL A 101 -13.33 -2.65 8.35
CA VAL A 101 -14.45 -2.83 9.29
C VAL A 101 -14.98 -4.25 9.27
N ASN A 102 -15.23 -4.79 8.08
CA ASN A 102 -15.91 -6.08 7.90
C ASN A 102 -14.92 -7.21 7.57
N GLY A 103 -13.74 -6.89 7.03
CA GLY A 103 -12.74 -7.89 6.67
C GLY A 103 -13.21 -8.82 5.54
N CYS A 104 -12.80 -10.09 5.61
CA CYS A 104 -13.19 -11.11 4.62
C CYS A 104 -14.38 -11.93 5.14
N ARG A 105 -15.29 -12.32 4.23
CA ARG A 105 -16.34 -13.29 4.53
C ARG A 105 -15.74 -14.71 4.57
N LEU A 106 -16.24 -15.53 5.50
CA LEU A 106 -15.91 -16.95 5.65
C LEU A 106 -16.66 -17.81 4.63
#